data_AF-A0A4Z1PI78-F1
#
_entry.id   AF-A0A4Z1PI78-F1
#
_cell.length_a   1.000
_cell.length_b   1.000
_cell.length_c   1.000
_cell.angle_alpha   90.00
_cell.angle_beta   90.00
_cell.angle_gamma   90.00
#
_symmetry.space_group_name_H-M   'P 1'
#
loop_
_entity.id
_entity.type
_entity.pdbx_description
1 polymer ?
#
loop_
_entity_poly.entity_id
_entity_poly.type
_entity_poly.pdbx_seq_one_letter_code
_entity_poly.pdbx_strand_id
1 'polypeptide(L)'
;MKINTAFHLSLLACIASVSADKHLLCCCSTKAGCDIASTQQVINERSPPGSWVMNHENWTKELGAPFACMDCYASAINMEGMDDGWIGGVEMSRACDKLPSKKGSSCFSPKGRKEEGPASTTIGKKENRPAASKEVTLPLPSNPV
;
A
#
# COMPACT_ATOMS: atom_id res chain seq x y z
N MET A 1 7.97 31.12 47.16
CA MET A 1 7.49 31.10 45.77
C MET A 1 6.68 29.84 45.55
N LYS A 2 5.52 29.90 44.90
CA LYS A 2 4.70 28.72 44.56
C LYS A 2 4.77 28.52 43.04
N ILE A 3 5.36 27.41 42.61
CA ILE A 3 5.53 27.08 41.18
C ILE A 3 4.29 26.26 40.76
N ASN A 4 3.48 26.80 39.84
CA ASN A 4 2.25 26.15 39.40
C ASN A 4 2.56 24.97 38.46
N THR A 5 2.50 23.75 38.98
CA THR A 5 2.82 22.49 38.29
C THR A 5 1.74 22.00 37.30
N ALA A 6 0.77 22.84 36.94
CA ALA A 6 -0.39 22.43 36.11
C ALA A 6 -0.10 22.35 34.59
N PHE A 7 0.98 22.95 34.10
CA PHE A 7 1.16 23.19 32.66
C PHE A 7 1.82 22.04 31.86
N HIS A 8 2.23 20.95 32.52
CA HIS A 8 2.95 19.84 31.85
C HIS A 8 2.06 18.69 31.33
N LEU A 9 0.81 18.59 31.79
CA LEU A 9 -0.09 17.49 31.38
C LEU A 9 -0.74 17.67 30.00
N SER A 10 -0.71 18.89 29.43
CA SER A 10 -1.45 19.20 28.20
C SER A 10 -0.64 19.03 26.90
N LEU A 11 0.65 18.69 26.95
CA LEU A 11 1.51 18.59 25.76
C LEU A 11 1.67 17.14 25.23
N LEU A 12 1.26 16.13 25.99
CA LEU A 12 1.40 14.71 25.62
C LEU A 12 0.28 14.16 24.74
N ALA A 13 -0.80 14.91 24.51
CA ALA A 13 -1.98 14.44 23.78
C ALA A 13 -1.90 14.57 22.25
N CYS A 14 -0.87 15.24 21.72
CA CYS A 14 -0.80 15.66 20.32
C CYS A 14 0.22 14.88 19.47
N ILE A 15 0.62 13.67 19.88
CA ILE A 15 1.19 12.68 18.95
C ILE A 15 0.02 12.11 18.15
N ALA A 16 -0.57 12.93 17.29
CA ALA A 16 -1.51 12.48 16.28
C ALA A 16 -0.75 11.49 15.39
N SER A 17 -1.06 10.20 15.53
CA SER A 17 -0.50 9.16 14.69
C SER A 17 -0.85 9.46 13.24
N VAL A 18 0.10 10.05 12.52
CA VAL A 18 0.05 10.18 11.06
C VAL A 18 0.15 8.78 10.48
N SER A 19 -1.00 8.11 10.45
CA SER A 19 -1.23 6.84 9.77
C SER A 19 -1.07 7.10 8.27
N ALA A 20 0.18 7.14 7.82
CA ALA A 20 0.50 7.14 6.41
C ALA A 20 -0.02 5.81 5.85
N ASP A 21 -0.98 5.88 4.93
CA ASP A 21 -1.55 4.69 4.33
C ASP A 21 -0.43 3.84 3.70
N LYS A 22 -0.42 2.58 4.13
CA LYS A 22 0.54 1.57 3.70
C LYS A 22 -0.08 0.75 2.58
N HIS A 23 0.70 0.52 1.54
CA HIS A 23 0.23 -0.12 0.32
C HIS A 23 1.19 -1.24 -0.10
N LEU A 24 0.64 -2.31 -0.66
CA LEU A 24 1.47 -3.41 -1.17
C LEU A 24 2.21 -3.02 -2.45
N LEU A 25 1.62 -2.11 -3.24
CA LEU A 25 2.09 -1.75 -4.57
C LEU A 25 2.06 -0.23 -4.76
N CYS A 26 3.15 0.33 -5.27
CA CYS A 26 3.31 1.76 -5.52
C CYS A 26 4.12 2.03 -6.78
N CYS A 27 3.79 3.06 -7.55
CA CYS A 27 4.59 3.51 -8.69
C CYS A 27 4.80 5.02 -8.67
N CYS A 28 5.86 5.50 -9.31
CA CYS A 28 5.93 6.89 -9.73
C CYS A 28 4.98 7.07 -10.93
N SER A 29 4.16 8.12 -10.92
CA SER A 29 3.08 8.29 -11.88
C SER A 29 3.02 9.68 -12.50
N THR A 30 2.45 9.71 -13.69
CA THR A 30 2.08 10.91 -14.45
C THR A 30 0.58 10.92 -14.71
N LYS A 31 0.06 11.97 -15.35
CA LYS A 31 -1.32 11.98 -15.86
C LYS A 31 -1.63 10.86 -16.88
N ALA A 32 -0.60 10.25 -17.49
CA ALA A 32 -0.76 9.17 -18.47
C ALA A 32 -0.73 7.75 -17.83
N GLY A 33 -0.25 7.61 -16.60
CA GLY A 33 -0.09 6.32 -15.92
C GLY A 33 1.19 6.20 -15.10
N CYS A 34 1.50 4.98 -14.64
CA CYS A 34 2.78 4.66 -14.02
C CYS A 34 3.95 4.86 -15.00
N ASP A 35 5.04 5.41 -14.49
CA ASP A 35 6.29 5.65 -15.20
C ASP A 35 7.30 4.60 -14.75
N ILE A 36 7.47 3.56 -15.57
CA ILE A 36 8.29 2.36 -15.26
C ILE A 36 9.74 2.77 -14.96
N ALA A 37 10.32 3.64 -15.81
CA ALA A 37 11.71 4.08 -15.66
C ALA A 37 11.92 4.87 -14.35
N SER A 38 11.02 5.79 -14.01
CA SER A 38 11.07 6.54 -12.75
C SER A 38 10.87 5.64 -11.53
N THR A 39 9.98 4.64 -11.63
CA THR A 39 9.74 3.67 -10.55
C THR A 39 10.96 2.77 -10.33
N GLN A 40 11.59 2.29 -11.42
CA GLN A 40 12.84 1.53 -11.34
C GLN A 40 14.00 2.38 -10.80
N GLN A 41 14.06 3.68 -11.14
CA GLN A 41 15.06 4.59 -10.57
C GLN A 41 14.88 4.72 -9.05
N VAL A 42 13.65 4.90 -8.56
CA VAL A 42 13.36 4.93 -7.11
C VAL A 42 13.74 3.62 -6.42
N ILE A 43 13.47 2.47 -7.04
CA ILE A 43 13.92 1.15 -6.53
C ILE A 43 15.46 1.11 -6.42
N ASN A 44 16.17 1.52 -7.47
CA ASN A 44 17.64 1.50 -7.51
C ASN A 44 18.30 2.47 -6.53
N GLU A 45 17.65 3.60 -6.24
CA GLU A 45 18.12 4.62 -5.28
C GLU A 45 17.70 4.33 -3.82
N ARG A 46 16.93 3.26 -3.56
CA ARG A 46 16.47 2.92 -2.21
C ARG A 46 17.62 2.40 -1.35
N SER A 47 17.54 2.70 -0.05
CA SER A 47 18.50 2.26 0.96
C SER A 47 17.72 1.64 2.13
N PRO A 48 18.05 0.40 2.56
CA PRO A 48 19.06 -0.49 1.97
C PRO A 48 18.72 -0.92 0.53
N PRO A 49 19.70 -1.15 -0.36
CA PRO A 49 19.46 -1.64 -1.72
C PRO A 49 18.72 -2.98 -1.71
N GLY A 50 17.80 -3.18 -2.66
CA GLY A 50 16.98 -4.40 -2.74
C GLY A 50 15.81 -4.47 -1.75
N SER A 51 15.60 -3.44 -0.91
CA SER A 51 14.41 -3.32 -0.06
C SER A 51 13.12 -3.33 -0.88
N TRP A 52 13.11 -2.68 -2.05
CA TRP A 52 12.00 -2.72 -3.00
C TRP A 52 12.42 -3.43 -4.29
N VAL A 53 11.46 -4.04 -4.98
CA VAL A 53 11.63 -4.65 -6.30
C VAL A 53 10.45 -4.32 -7.21
N MET A 54 10.64 -4.43 -8.52
CA MET A 54 9.54 -4.33 -9.48
C MET A 54 8.65 -5.59 -9.36
N ASN A 55 7.34 -5.39 -9.29
CA ASN A 55 6.36 -6.46 -9.37
C ASN A 55 6.03 -6.76 -10.84
N HIS A 56 6.20 -8.03 -11.22
CA HIS A 56 6.06 -8.52 -12.60
C HIS A 56 4.64 -8.99 -12.96
N GLU A 57 3.66 -8.78 -12.10
CA GLU A 57 2.28 -9.16 -12.40
C GLU A 57 1.59 -8.12 -13.30
N ASN A 58 0.64 -8.59 -14.11
CA ASN A 58 -0.20 -7.71 -14.92
C ASN A 58 -1.36 -7.17 -14.06
N TRP A 59 -1.28 -5.91 -13.68
CA TRP A 59 -2.28 -5.25 -12.84
C TRP A 59 -3.39 -4.62 -13.67
N THR A 60 -4.63 -4.73 -13.18
CA THR A 60 -5.81 -4.18 -13.84
C THR A 60 -6.68 -3.38 -12.86
N LYS A 61 -7.59 -2.55 -13.39
CA LYS A 61 -8.47 -1.70 -12.57
C LYS A 61 -9.47 -2.52 -11.75
N GLU A 62 -9.86 -3.68 -12.24
CA GLU A 62 -10.73 -4.65 -11.59
C GLU A 62 -10.09 -5.19 -10.30
N LEU A 63 -8.76 -5.40 -10.32
CA LEU A 63 -7.95 -5.78 -9.15
C LEU A 63 -7.73 -4.62 -8.15
N GLY A 64 -8.13 -3.40 -8.52
CA GLY A 64 -7.97 -2.18 -7.72
C GLY A 64 -6.78 -1.29 -8.10
N ALA A 65 -6.06 -1.60 -9.19
CA ALA A 65 -4.93 -0.80 -9.62
C ALA A 65 -5.37 0.58 -10.16
N PRO A 66 -4.71 1.69 -9.79
CA PRO A 66 -4.96 3.02 -10.37
C PRO A 66 -4.77 3.04 -11.89
N PHE A 67 -3.78 2.31 -12.38
CA PHE A 67 -3.44 2.16 -13.78
C PHE A 67 -3.30 0.67 -14.13
N ALA A 68 -3.74 0.28 -15.32
CA ALA A 68 -3.54 -1.08 -15.81
C ALA A 68 -2.18 -1.17 -16.51
N CYS A 69 -1.26 -1.98 -15.98
CA CYS A 69 0.07 -2.19 -16.53
C CYS A 69 0.76 -3.41 -15.90
N MET A 70 1.79 -3.89 -16.61
CA MET A 70 2.72 -4.93 -16.18
C MET A 70 4.10 -4.28 -15.94
N ASP A 71 4.92 -4.85 -15.06
CA ASP A 71 6.29 -4.38 -14.74
C ASP A 71 6.37 -2.90 -14.32
N CYS A 72 5.33 -2.39 -13.65
CA CYS A 72 5.15 -0.95 -13.43
C CYS A 72 4.96 -0.51 -11.96
N TYR A 73 4.77 -1.45 -11.04
CA TYR A 73 4.59 -1.18 -9.62
C TYR A 73 5.76 -1.77 -8.82
N ALA A 74 6.34 -0.98 -7.93
CA ALA A 74 7.24 -1.47 -6.90
C ALA A 74 6.45 -2.17 -5.79
N SER A 75 7.03 -3.22 -5.22
CA SER A 75 6.62 -3.86 -3.97
C SER A 75 7.81 -3.93 -3.01
N ALA A 76 7.57 -3.75 -1.72
CA ALA A 76 8.59 -3.95 -0.70
C ALA A 76 8.84 -5.46 -0.44
N ILE A 77 10.10 -5.82 -0.20
CA ILE A 77 10.51 -7.13 0.29
C ILE A 77 10.63 -7.04 1.82
N ASN A 78 9.92 -7.92 2.53
CA ASN A 78 10.14 -8.13 3.96
C ASN A 78 11.52 -8.80 4.17
N MET A 79 12.55 -7.98 4.33
CA MET A 79 13.91 -8.43 4.63
C MET A 79 14.08 -8.55 6.14
N GLU A 80 13.74 -9.72 6.70
CA GLU A 80 14.00 -10.14 8.09
C GLU A 80 13.93 -9.02 9.15
N GLY A 81 12.83 -8.24 9.15
CA GLY A 81 12.57 -7.20 10.15
C GLY A 81 13.14 -5.80 9.86
N MET A 82 13.76 -5.56 8.70
CA MET A 82 14.13 -4.20 8.24
C MET A 82 12.97 -3.42 7.60
N ASP A 83 12.01 -4.13 7.01
CA ASP A 83 10.84 -3.59 6.32
C ASP A 83 9.64 -4.48 6.67
N ASP A 84 8.43 -3.93 6.76
CA ASP A 84 7.22 -4.71 7.07
C ASP A 84 6.54 -5.30 5.82
N GLY A 85 7.12 -5.10 4.63
CA GLY A 85 6.58 -5.55 3.36
C GLY A 85 5.55 -4.59 2.76
N TRP A 86 5.46 -3.35 3.25
CA TRP A 86 4.55 -2.34 2.74
C TRP A 86 5.27 -1.04 2.37
N ILE A 87 4.86 -0.43 1.27
CA ILE A 87 5.34 0.88 0.86
C ILE A 87 4.38 1.95 1.42
N GLY A 88 4.91 2.91 2.19
CA GLY A 88 4.13 4.07 2.61
C GLY A 88 3.85 5.02 1.44
N GLY A 89 2.60 5.45 1.23
CA GLY A 89 2.26 6.35 0.11
C GLY A 89 3.05 7.66 0.13
N VAL A 90 3.28 8.23 1.31
CA VAL A 90 4.11 9.44 1.52
C VAL A 90 5.59 9.18 1.23
N GLU A 91 6.06 7.96 1.45
CA GLU A 91 7.45 7.56 1.19
C GLU A 91 7.71 7.46 -0.31
N MET A 92 6.83 6.76 -1.05
CA MET A 92 6.92 6.71 -2.52
C MET A 92 6.80 8.12 -3.12
N SER A 93 5.84 8.95 -2.68
CA SER A 93 5.72 10.33 -3.18
C SER A 93 7.04 11.09 -3.04
N ARG A 94 7.62 11.10 -1.82
CA ARG A 94 8.90 11.77 -1.55
C ARG A 94 10.08 11.19 -2.32
N ALA A 95 10.03 9.93 -2.75
CA ALA A 95 11.04 9.33 -3.61
C ALA A 95 10.87 9.82 -5.07
N CYS A 96 9.65 9.78 -5.61
CA CYS A 96 9.30 10.26 -6.95
C CYS A 96 9.51 11.78 -7.11
N ASP A 97 9.27 12.57 -6.05
CA ASP A 97 9.49 14.02 -6.00
C ASP A 97 10.98 14.42 -6.05
N LYS A 98 11.89 13.53 -5.64
CA LYS A 98 13.36 13.77 -5.72
C LYS A 98 13.91 13.59 -7.13
N LEU A 99 13.21 12.85 -7.99
CA LEU A 99 13.65 12.64 -9.37
C LEU A 99 13.63 13.97 -10.15
N PRO A 100 14.57 14.18 -11.10
CA PRO A 100 14.59 15.40 -11.92
C PRO A 100 13.28 15.69 -12.67
N SER A 101 12.50 14.63 -12.93
CA SER A 101 11.24 14.67 -13.66
C SER A 101 10.00 14.93 -12.80
N LYS A 102 10.15 15.08 -11.47
CA LYS A 102 9.12 15.44 -10.48
C LYS A 102 7.78 14.71 -10.69
N LYS A 103 7.82 13.38 -10.55
CA LYS A 103 6.65 12.52 -10.73
C LYS A 103 5.80 12.51 -9.46
N GLY A 104 4.49 12.39 -9.60
CA GLY A 104 3.64 12.02 -8.47
C GLY A 104 3.85 10.55 -8.11
N SER A 105 3.13 10.06 -7.11
CA SER A 105 3.02 8.62 -6.81
C SER A 105 1.59 8.12 -6.92
N SER A 106 1.42 6.84 -7.17
CA SER A 106 0.13 6.16 -7.09
C SER A 106 0.30 4.78 -6.51
N CYS A 107 -0.50 4.47 -5.49
CA CYS A 107 -0.36 3.27 -4.67
C CYS A 107 -1.71 2.58 -4.47
N PHE A 108 -1.68 1.26 -4.25
CA PHE A 108 -2.85 0.45 -3.93
C PHE A 108 -2.48 -0.87 -3.25
N SER A 109 -3.50 -1.54 -2.72
CA SER A 109 -3.41 -2.92 -2.23
C SER A 109 -4.46 -3.75 -2.99
N PRO A 110 -4.09 -4.85 -3.68
CA PRO A 110 -5.03 -5.64 -4.48
C PRO A 110 -6.17 -6.23 -3.65
N LYS A 111 -7.39 -6.17 -4.18
CA LYS A 111 -8.56 -6.80 -3.53
C LYS A 111 -8.41 -8.32 -3.51
N GLY A 112 -8.73 -8.94 -2.38
CA GLY A 112 -8.83 -10.41 -2.27
C GLY A 112 -7.51 -11.14 -1.99
N ARG A 113 -6.35 -10.46 -2.04
CA ARG A 113 -5.21 -10.92 -1.23
C ARG A 113 -5.61 -10.73 0.23
N LYS A 114 -5.51 -11.80 1.03
CA LYS A 114 -5.47 -11.63 2.49
C LYS A 114 -4.29 -10.72 2.79
N GLU A 115 -4.43 -9.86 3.79
CA GLU A 115 -3.36 -9.00 4.28
C GLU A 115 -2.35 -9.84 5.08
N GLU A 116 -1.73 -10.82 4.42
CA GLU A 116 -0.60 -11.62 4.90
C GLU A 116 0.71 -10.81 4.81
N GLY A 117 0.63 -9.53 5.19
CA GLY A 117 1.76 -8.86 5.79
C GLY A 117 2.02 -9.48 7.17
N PRO A 118 3.24 -9.34 7.72
CA PRO A 118 3.51 -9.72 9.10
C PRO A 118 2.51 -9.01 10.01
N ALA A 119 1.81 -9.80 10.85
CA ALA A 119 0.54 -9.42 11.47
C ALA A 119 0.54 -7.99 12.05
N SER A 120 -0.07 -7.06 11.30
CA SER A 120 -0.43 -5.75 11.82
C SER A 120 -1.34 -5.97 13.03
N THR A 121 -0.79 -5.74 14.22
CA THR A 121 -1.52 -5.95 15.47
C THR A 121 -2.46 -4.78 15.67
N THR A 122 -3.53 -4.76 14.89
CA THR A 122 -4.67 -3.85 15.08
C THR A 122 -5.34 -4.24 16.38
N ILE A 123 -5.04 -3.50 17.46
CA ILE A 123 -5.75 -3.63 18.73
C ILE A 123 -7.22 -3.24 18.49
N GLY A 124 -8.04 -4.28 18.33
CA GLY A 124 -9.46 -4.30 18.64
C GLY A 124 -10.33 -3.17 18.10
N LYS A 125 -10.86 -3.36 16.88
CA LYS A 125 -12.25 -2.94 16.62
C LYS A 125 -13.06 -4.10 16.03
N LYS A 126 -13.62 -4.93 16.93
CA LYS A 126 -14.65 -5.92 16.59
C LYS A 126 -15.88 -5.17 16.09
N GLU A 127 -16.07 -5.07 14.78
CA GLU A 127 -17.36 -4.72 14.21
C GLU A 127 -18.09 -6.00 13.80
N ASN A 128 -19.06 -6.40 14.62
CA ASN A 128 -19.95 -7.51 14.31
C ASN A 128 -20.77 -7.16 13.05
N ARG A 129 -20.60 -7.92 11.97
CA ARG A 129 -21.55 -7.94 10.85
C ARG A 129 -21.96 -9.39 10.56
N PRO A 130 -23.26 -9.73 10.58
CA PRO A 130 -23.71 -11.10 10.38
C PRO A 130 -23.51 -11.55 8.93
N ALA A 131 -23.23 -12.84 8.75
CA ALA A 131 -23.12 -13.46 7.44
C ALA A 131 -24.50 -13.55 6.77
N ALA A 132 -24.57 -13.18 5.50
CA ALA A 132 -25.72 -13.43 4.63
C ALA A 132 -25.29 -14.37 3.50
N SER A 133 -25.45 -15.67 3.73
CA SER A 133 -25.32 -16.67 2.67
C SER A 133 -26.38 -16.44 1.60
N LYS A 134 -25.98 -16.48 0.34
CA LYS A 134 -26.89 -16.77 -0.77
C LYS A 134 -26.31 -17.91 -1.59
N GLU A 135 -26.89 -19.09 -1.41
CA GLU A 135 -26.83 -20.14 -2.42
C GLU A 135 -27.34 -19.60 -3.76
N VAL A 136 -26.66 -19.95 -4.85
CA VAL A 136 -27.18 -19.81 -6.20
C VAL A 136 -27.10 -21.18 -6.84
N THR A 137 -28.25 -21.84 -6.88
CA THR A 137 -28.41 -23.16 -7.48
C THR A 137 -28.51 -23.07 -9.00
N LEU A 138 -27.70 -23.91 -9.66
CA LEU A 138 -27.74 -24.46 -11.03
C LEU A 138 -28.98 -24.18 -11.91
N PRO A 139 -28.79 -24.11 -13.24
CA PRO A 139 -28.99 -25.34 -14.03
C PRO A 139 -27.96 -25.61 -15.16
N LEU A 140 -27.57 -26.89 -15.31
CA LEU A 140 -27.34 -27.53 -16.63
C LEU A 140 -28.72 -27.79 -17.28
N PRO A 141 -28.90 -27.90 -18.62
CA PRO A 141 -28.07 -28.67 -19.57
C PRO A 141 -27.87 -27.91 -20.93
N SER A 142 -27.68 -28.47 -22.14
CA SER A 142 -27.62 -29.83 -22.72
C SER A 142 -26.90 -29.80 -24.08
N ASN A 143 -26.21 -30.87 -24.48
CA ASN A 143 -25.89 -31.17 -25.89
C ASN A 143 -26.97 -32.08 -26.50
N PRO A 144 -27.51 -31.72 -27.67
CA PRO A 144 -27.49 -32.60 -28.85
C PRO A 144 -27.23 -31.79 -30.16
N VAL A 145 -26.75 -32.33 -31.28
CA VAL A 145 -26.49 -33.71 -31.77
C VAL A 145 -25.07 -33.77 -32.34
#